data_AF-A0A2V9A012-F1
#
_entry.id   AF-A0A2V9A012-F1
#
_cell.length_a   1.000
_cell.length_b   1.000
_cell.length_c   1.000
_cell.angle_alpha   90.00
_cell.angle_beta   90.00
_cell.angle_gamma   90.00
#
_symmetry.space_group_name_H-M   'P 1'
#
loop_
_entity.id
_entity.type
_entity.pdbx_description
1 polymer ?
#
loop_
_entity_poly.entity_id
_entity_poly.type
_entity_poly.pdbx_seq_one_letter_code
_entity_poly.pdbx_strand_id
1 'polypeptide(L)' 'MPFVNLPDTHKSRWGDELTAEKTKECVWLRPEAVAQIEFLEWTEADRLRHSKFVGLREVREDKNPRDVVKEV' A
#
# COMPACT_ATOMS: atom_id res chain seq x y z
N MET A 1 -7.30 13.92 1.25
CA MET A 1 -6.36 12.82 0.96
C MET A 1 -6.88 11.58 1.67
N PRO A 2 -6.94 10.40 1.00
CA PRO A 2 -7.60 9.21 1.55
C PRO A 2 -6.77 8.44 2.59
N PHE A 3 -5.49 8.79 2.79
CA PHE A 3 -4.61 8.13 3.74
C PHE A 3 -4.22 9.09 4.88
N VAL A 4 -4.31 8.60 6.12
CA VAL A 4 -4.05 9.37 7.35
C VAL A 4 -2.56 9.52 7.66
N ASN A 5 -1.72 8.66 7.09
CA ASN A 5 -0.28 8.58 7.35
C ASN A 5 0.58 9.25 6.26
N LEU A 6 -0.04 9.96 5.31
CA LEU A 6 0.65 10.67 4.23
C LEU A 6 0.48 12.19 4.37
N PRO A 7 1.44 13.00 3.87
CA PRO A 7 2.70 12.59 3.24
C PRO A 7 3.73 12.10 4.27
N ASP A 8 4.71 11.30 3.82
CA ASP A 8 5.80 10.88 4.71
C ASP A 8 6.58 12.09 5.24
N THR A 9 6.84 12.10 6.54
CA THR A 9 7.63 13.14 7.21
C THR A 9 9.12 12.81 7.26
N HIS A 10 9.49 11.54 7.05
CA HIS A 10 10.87 11.08 7.16
C HIS A 10 11.41 10.59 5.80
N LYS A 11 12.67 10.94 5.52
CA LYS A 11 13.35 10.46 4.31
C LYS A 11 13.65 8.98 4.42
N SER A 12 13.29 8.21 3.40
CA SER A 12 13.71 6.81 3.31
C SER A 12 15.08 6.77 2.65
N ARG A 13 16.02 6.02 3.22
CA ARG A 13 17.34 5.79 2.59
C ARG A 13 17.21 5.21 1.17
N TRP A 14 16.10 4.50 0.91
CA TRP A 14 15.82 3.81 -0.34
C TRP A 14 14.90 4.59 -1.29
N GLY A 15 14.49 5.82 -0.92
CA GLY A 15 13.69 6.70 -1.79
C GLY A 15 12.21 6.34 -1.93
N ASP A 16 11.73 5.38 -1.14
CA ASP A 16 10.34 4.91 -1.18
C ASP A 16 9.31 5.92 -0.64
N GLU A 17 9.75 7.01 0.00
CA GLU A 17 8.85 8.03 0.59
C GLU A 17 7.82 8.60 -0.41
N LEU A 18 6.56 8.69 0.02
CA LEU A 18 5.45 9.32 -0.68
C LEU A 18 5.36 10.79 -0.21
N THR A 19 6.19 11.63 -0.82
CA THR A 19 6.20 13.07 -0.56
C THR A 19 4.92 13.74 -1.07
N ALA A 20 4.68 14.97 -0.61
CA ALA A 20 3.55 15.79 -1.09
C ALA A 20 3.58 16.02 -2.61
N GLU A 21 4.78 16.02 -3.22
CA GLU A 21 4.94 16.15 -4.66
C GLU A 21 4.54 14.87 -5.40
N LYS A 22 5.07 13.72 -4.99
CA LYS A 22 4.69 12.42 -5.56
C LYS A 22 3.19 12.15 -5.41
N THR A 23 2.62 12.58 -4.29
CA THR A 23 1.19 12.44 -4.01
C THR A 23 0.31 13.21 -5.00
N LYS A 24 0.80 14.30 -5.61
CA LYS A 24 0.08 15.05 -6.65
C LYS A 24 0.04 14.31 -7.99
N GLU A 25 1.00 13.42 -8.24
CA GLU A 25 1.05 12.58 -9.43
C GLU A 25 0.16 11.34 -9.32
N CYS A 26 -0.32 11.02 -8.11
CA CYS A 26 -1.17 9.86 -7.86
C CYS A 26 -2.65 10.11 -8.25
N VAL A 27 -3.27 9.09 -8.83
CA VAL A 27 -4.73 9.03 -9.01
C VAL A 27 -5.33 8.24 -7.86
N TRP A 28 -6.21 8.88 -7.09
CA TRP A 28 -6.87 8.25 -5.95
C TRP A 28 -8.11 7.47 -6.37
N LEU A 29 -8.24 6.25 -5.85
CA LEU A 29 -9.35 5.34 -6.13
C LEU A 29 -10.13 5.05 -4.84
N ARG A 30 -11.38 4.60 -5.00
CA ARG A 30 -12.16 4.05 -3.88
C ARG A 30 -11.64 2.65 -3.54
N PRO A 31 -11.54 2.28 -2.24
CA PRO A 31 -11.03 0.98 -1.82
C PRO A 31 -12.08 -0.12 -2.02
N GLU A 32 -12.25 -0.52 -3.28
CA GLU A 32 -13.26 -1.51 -3.68
C GLU A 32 -12.62 -2.84 -4.13
N ALA A 33 -11.31 -2.89 -4.39
CA ALA A 33 -10.62 -4.09 -4.86
C ALA A 33 -9.45 -4.47 -3.94
N VAL A 34 -9.18 -5.78 -3.83
CA VAL A 34 -8.05 -6.34 -3.07
C VAL A 34 -7.01 -6.89 -4.03
N ALA A 35 -5.74 -6.53 -3.85
CA ALA A 35 -4.62 -7.07 -4.61
C ALA A 35 -3.82 -8.06 -3.78
N GLN A 36 -3.32 -9.11 -4.41
CA GLN A 36 -2.32 -9.99 -3.82
C GLN A 36 -0.92 -9.53 -4.23
N ILE A 37 -0.08 -9.29 -3.24
CA ILE A 37 1.30 -8.85 -3.40
C ILE A 37 2.21 -9.88 -2.75
N GLU A 38 3.20 -10.35 -3.50
CA GLU A 38 4.31 -11.15 -2.96
C GLU A 38 5.42 -10.18 -2.55
N PHE A 39 6.01 -10.36 -1.38
CA PHE A 39 7.07 -9.48 -0.88
C PHE A 39 8.01 -10.26 0.04
N LEU A 40 9.23 -9.74 0.21
CA LEU A 40 10.27 -10.40 1.00
C LEU A 40 10.05 -10.22 2.50
N GLU A 41 9.85 -8.98 2.95
CA GLU A 41 9.69 -8.63 4.36
C GLU A 41 8.96 -7.28 4.51
N TRP A 42 8.41 -7.07 5.71
CA TRP A 42 7.97 -5.75 6.15
C TRP A 42 9.17 -4.93 6.61
N THR A 43 9.29 -3.69 6.14
CA THR A 43 10.31 -2.76 6.64
C THR A 43 9.89 -2.14 7.97
N GLU A 44 10.84 -1.56 8.70
CA GLU A 44 10.56 -0.78 9.94
C GLU A 44 9.61 0.39 9.71
N ALA A 45 9.47 0.85 8.46
CA ALA A 45 8.57 1.93 8.05
C ALA A 45 7.19 1.43 7.60
N ASP A 46 6.80 0.19 7.94
CA ASP A 46 5.54 -0.46 7.56
C ASP A 46 5.30 -0.53 6.04
N ARG A 47 6.36 -0.84 5.28
CA ARG A 47 6.30 -1.00 3.81
C ARG A 47 6.72 -2.39 3.38
N LEU A 48 6.30 -2.78 2.18
CA LEU A 48 6.66 -4.06 1.56
C LEU A 48 8.02 -3.93 0.86
N ARG A 49 8.98 -4.79 1.21
CA ARG A 49 10.30 -4.86 0.55
C ARG A 49 10.26 -5.87 -0.60
N HIS A 50 10.82 -5.50 -1.76
CA HIS A 50 10.80 -6.32 -2.99
C HIS A 50 9.39 -6.77 -3.41
N SER A 51 8.41 -5.86 -3.33
CA SER A 51 7.02 -6.15 -3.67
C SER A 51 6.84 -6.49 -5.15
N LYS A 52 6.09 -7.55 -5.43
CA LYS A 52 5.69 -7.99 -6.76
C LYS A 52 4.17 -8.15 -6.81
N PHE A 53 3.56 -7.55 -7.82
CA PHE A 53 2.14 -7.73 -8.09
C PHE A 53 1.87 -9.15 -8.62
N VAL A 54 1.00 -9.89 -7.92
CA VAL A 54 0.62 -11.25 -8.32
C VAL A 54 -0.68 -11.22 -9.11
N GLY A 55 -1.67 -10.47 -8.63
CA GLY A 55 -2.98 -10.36 -9.27
C GLY A 55 -4.02 -9.67 -8.38
N LEU A 56 -5.16 -9.33 -8.96
CA LEU A 56 -6.33 -8.90 -8.21
C LEU A 56 -7.02 -10.13 -7.64
N ARG A 57 -7.44 -10.06 -6.36
CA ARG A 57 -8.37 -11.03 -5.79
C ARG A 57 -9.78 -10.55 -6.11
N GLU A 58 -10.58 -11.42 -6.70
CA GLU A 58 -12.00 -11.15 -6.87
C GLU A 58 -12.62 -10.85 -5.51
N VAL A 59 -13.40 -9.76 -5.45
CA VAL A 59 -14.22 -9.43 -4.28
C VAL A 59 -15.40 -10.39 -4.30
N ARG A 60 -15.17 -11.62 -3.87
CA ARG A 60 -16.23 -12.52 -3.46
C ARG A 60 -16.70 -12.07 -2.07
N GLU A 61 -17.93 -12.42 -1.69
CA GLU A 61 -18.55 -12.03 -0.41
C GLU A 61 -17.68 -12.34 0.84
N ASP A 62 -16.66 -13.20 0.71
CA ASP A 62 -15.71 -13.58 1.76
C ASP A 62 -14.52 -12.62 1.98
N LYS A 63 -14.28 -11.62 1.12
CA LYS A 63 -13.11 -10.73 1.26
C LYS A 63 -13.48 -9.26 1.11
N ASN A 64 -13.83 -8.65 2.24
CA ASN A 64 -14.03 -7.22 2.33
C ASN A 64 -12.66 -6.50 2.24
N PRO A 65 -12.50 -5.48 1.38
CA PRO A 65 -11.28 -4.65 1.37
C PRO A 65 -10.94 -4.03 2.73
N ARG A 66 -11.92 -3.90 3.63
CA ARG A 66 -11.73 -3.38 4.99
C ARG A 66 -11.16 -4.40 5.97
N ASP A 67 -11.20 -5.69 5.64
CA ASP A 67 -10.69 -6.77 6.50
C ASP A 67 -9.20 -7.06 6.23
N VAL A 68 -8.61 -6.43 5.21
CA VAL A 68 -7.19 -6.57 4.90
C VAL A 68 -6.36 -5.89 6.00
N VAL A 69 -5.64 -6.70 6.76
CA VAL A 69 -4.73 -6.27 7.82
C VAL A 69 -3.31 -6.74 7.53
N LYS A 70 -2.32 -6.11 8.18
CA LYS A 70 -0.93 -6.53 8.12
C LYS A 70 -0.82 -7.98 8.65
N GLU A 71 -0.49 -8.92 7.78
CA GLU A 71 -0.21 -10.31 8.16
C GLU A 71 1.15 -10.39 8.87
N VAL A 72 1.20 -11.12 10.00
CA VAL A 72 2.36 -11.21 10.91
C VAL A 72 3.40 -12.21 10.40
#